data_AF-A0A6N8S8B5-F1
#
_entry.id   AF-A0A6N8S8B5-F1
#
_cell.length_a   1.000
_cell.length_b   1.000
_cell.length_c   1.000
_cell.angle_alpha   90.00
_cell.angle_beta   90.00
_cell.angle_gamma   90.00
#
_symmetry.space_group_name_H-M   'P 1'
#
loop_
_entity.id
_entity.type
_entity.pdbx_description
1 polymer ?
#
loop_
_entity_poly.entity_id
_entity_poly.type
_entity_poly.pdbx_seq_one_letter_code
_entity_poly.pdbx_strand_id
1 'polypeptide(L)' 'MYESKEIVRVDLDLVWGGEDIAKLIGRSRRITFHLLEKGELPAKKVGGRWVAERGRLVAFFKQMN' A
#
# COMPACT_ATOMS: atom_id res chain seq x y z
N MET A 1 -27.34 7.23 32.04
CA MET A 1 -27.29 7.88 30.71
C MET A 1 -25.83 7.90 30.30
N TYR A 2 -25.35 6.85 29.62
CA TYR A 2 -23.97 6.81 29.12
C TYR A 2 -24.02 7.20 27.65
N GLU A 3 -23.33 8.28 27.33
CA GLU A 3 -23.18 8.80 25.99
C GLU A 3 -22.41 7.79 25.14
N SER A 4 -23.04 7.29 24.08
CA SER A 4 -22.42 6.34 23.15
C SER A 4 -21.30 7.05 22.40
N LYS A 5 -20.06 6.71 22.73
CA LYS A 5 -18.86 7.20 22.06
C LYS A 5 -18.88 6.73 20.60
N GLU A 6 -18.94 7.68 19.67
CA GLU A 6 -18.91 7.40 18.24
C GLU A 6 -17.62 6.62 17.89
N ILE A 7 -17.77 5.46 17.24
CA ILE A 7 -16.63 4.67 16.77
C ILE A 7 -16.21 5.27 15.42
N VAL A 8 -15.12 6.05 15.42
CA VAL A 8 -14.48 6.48 14.19
C VAL A 8 -13.92 5.25 13.48
N ARG A 9 -14.53 4.88 12.35
CA ARG A 9 -13.99 3.84 11.47
C ARG A 9 -12.89 4.48 10.62
N VAL A 10 -11.68 3.93 10.72
CA VAL A 10 -10.60 4.25 9.80
C VAL A 10 -10.75 3.31 8.61
N ASP A 11 -11.28 3.81 7.50
CA ASP A 11 -11.24 3.10 6.23
C ASP A 11 -9.80 3.12 5.70
N LEU A 12 -9.17 1.95 5.70
CA LEU A 12 -7.81 1.79 5.18
C LEU A 12 -7.87 1.60 3.66
N ASP A 13 -7.33 2.55 2.89
CA ASP A 13 -7.17 2.42 1.43
C ASP A 13 -5.93 1.57 1.11
N LEU A 14 -6.10 0.25 1.27
CA LEU A 14 -5.05 -0.74 1.04
C LEU A 14 -5.10 -1.32 -0.38
N VAL A 15 -3.94 -1.41 -1.01
CA VAL A 15 -3.73 -2.13 -2.27
C VAL A 15 -3.10 -3.48 -1.96
N TRP A 16 -3.78 -4.56 -2.36
CA TRP A 16 -3.38 -5.93 -2.07
C TRP A 16 -2.79 -6.62 -3.29
N GLY A 17 -1.67 -7.32 -3.10
CA GLY A 17 -0.96 -8.07 -4.12
C GLY A 17 0.04 -7.22 -4.91
N GLY A 18 1.18 -7.83 -5.24
CA GLY A 18 2.21 -7.17 -6.05
C GLY A 18 1.74 -6.80 -7.46
N GLU A 19 0.72 -7.49 -7.99
CA GLU A 19 0.13 -7.15 -9.28
C GLU A 19 -0.67 -5.84 -9.27
N ASP A 20 -1.51 -5.61 -8.25
CA ASP A 20 -2.30 -4.38 -8.18
C ASP A 20 -1.44 -3.19 -7.78
N ILE A 21 -0.41 -3.43 -6.96
CA ILE A 21 0.67 -2.45 -6.75
C ILE A 21 1.36 -2.11 -8.08
N ALA A 22 1.69 -3.11 -8.91
CA ALA A 22 2.34 -2.89 -10.20
C ALA A 22 1.48 -2.04 -11.15
N LYS A 23 0.17 -2.32 -11.21
CA LYS A 23 -0.80 -1.52 -11.98
C LYS A 23 -0.84 -0.06 -11.47
N LEU A 24 -0.88 0.12 -10.15
CA LEU A 24 -0.92 1.46 -9.54
C LEU A 24 0.31 2.31 -9.88
N ILE A 25 1.51 1.72 -9.87
CA ILE A 25 2.76 2.45 -10.12
C ILE A 25 3.20 2.44 -11.60
N GLY A 26 2.39 1.86 -12.49
CA GLY A 26 2.68 1.79 -13.92
C GLY A 26 3.92 0.96 -14.27
N ARG A 27 4.18 -0.15 -13.56
CA ARG A 27 5.34 -1.02 -13.78
C ARG A 27 4.92 -2.46 -14.07
N SER A 28 5.86 -3.25 -14.61
CA SER A 28 5.64 -4.68 -14.79
C SER A 28 5.61 -5.41 -13.45
N ARG A 29 4.93 -6.56 -13.39
CA ARG A 29 4.92 -7.42 -12.19
C ARG A 29 6.35 -7.79 -11.77
N ARG A 30 7.18 -8.25 -12.70
CA ARG A 30 8.58 -8.66 -12.41
C ARG A 30 9.38 -7.55 -11.75
N ILE A 31 9.34 -6.33 -12.29
CA ILE A 31 10.06 -5.19 -11.69
C ILE A 31 9.47 -4.87 -10.32
N THR A 32 8.14 -4.80 -10.20
CA THR A 32 7.48 -4.46 -8.94
C THR A 32 7.83 -5.45 -7.83
N PHE A 33 7.80 -6.76 -8.10
CA PHE A 33 8.20 -7.77 -7.13
C PHE A 33 9.67 -7.63 -6.71
N HIS A 34 10.57 -7.33 -7.65
CA HIS A 34 11.97 -7.07 -7.32
C HIS A 34 12.13 -5.88 -6.37
N LEU A 35 11.42 -4.77 -6.61
CA LEU A 35 11.45 -3.58 -5.74
C LEU A 35 10.85 -3.89 -4.35
N LEU A 36 9.73 -4.62 -4.31
CA LEU A 36 9.08 -5.03 -3.06
C LEU A 36 10.00 -5.91 -2.20
N GLU A 37 10.64 -6.91 -2.80
CA GLU A 37 11.56 -7.82 -2.11
C GLU A 37 12.81 -7.10 -1.58
N LYS A 38 13.26 -6.06 -2.28
CA LYS A 38 14.35 -5.18 -1.82
C LYS A 38 13.93 -4.14 -0.79
N GLY A 39 12.63 -3.98 -0.52
CA GLY A 39 12.12 -2.94 0.38
C GLY A 39 12.19 -1.53 -0.21
N GLU A 40 12.28 -1.39 -1.53
CA GLU A 40 12.38 -0.11 -2.22
C GLU A 40 11.01 0.57 -2.41
N LEU A 41 9.91 -0.11 -2.06
CA LEU A 41 8.56 0.46 -2.04
C LEU A 41 8.01 0.47 -0.61
N PRO A 42 7.20 1.49 -0.22
CA PRO A 42 6.53 1.54 1.07
C PRO A 42 5.36 0.55 1.15
N ALA A 43 5.69 -0.74 1.23
CA ALA A 43 4.77 -1.86 1.29
C ALA A 43 5.25 -2.91 2.30
N LYS A 44 4.36 -3.81 2.73
CA LYS A 44 4.65 -4.88 3.68
C LYS A 44 4.08 -6.21 3.21
N LYS A 45 4.74 -7.32 3.54
CA LYS A 45 4.22 -8.67 3.33
C LYS A 45 3.37 -9.09 4.54
N VAL A 46 2.10 -9.42 4.30
CA VAL A 46 1.12 -9.85 5.31
C VAL A 46 0.45 -11.13 4.80
N GLY A 47 0.58 -12.23 5.56
CA GLY A 47 0.01 -13.53 5.15
C GLY A 47 0.48 -14.02 3.78
N GLY A 48 1.72 -13.72 3.40
CA GLY A 48 2.29 -14.08 2.09
C GLY A 48 1.93 -13.15 0.93
N ARG A 49 1.04 -12.17 1.12
CA ARG A 49 0.68 -11.16 0.11
C ARG A 49 1.32 -9.82 0.41
N TRP A 50 1.68 -9.07 -0.63
CA TRP A 50 2.14 -7.69 -0.49
C TRP A 50 0.95 -6.74 -0.27
N VAL A 51 1.13 -5.75 0.59
CA VAL A 51 0.12 -4.73 0.92
C VAL A 51 0.80 -3.37 0.95
N ALA A 52 0.21 -2.38 0.29
CA ALA A 52 0.61 -0.99 0.40
C ALA A 52 -0.60 -0.14 0.78
N GLU A 53 -0.38 0.92 1.56
CA GLU A 53 -1.38 2.00 1.68
C GLU A 53 -1.21 2.92 0.47
N ARG A 54 -2.30 3.18 -0.25
CA ARG A 54 -2.26 3.85 -1.56
C ARG A 54 -1.64 5.24 -1.48
N GLY A 55 -2.08 6.05 -0.52
CA GLY A 55 -1.64 7.43 -0.34
C GLY A 55 -0.14 7.53 -0.11
N ARG A 56 0.41 6.70 0.78
CA ARG A 56 1.84 6.60 1.09
C ARG A 56 2.65 6.15 -0.12
N LEU A 57 2.15 5.19 -0.89
CA LEU A 57 2.82 4.74 -2.10
C LEU A 57 2.86 5.83 -3.17
N VAL A 58 1.75 6.56 -3.37
CA VAL A 58 1.72 7.70 -4.30
C VAL A 58 2.62 8.84 -3.82
N ALA A 59 2.57 9.16 -2.52
CA ALA A 59 3.40 10.22 -1.92
C ALA A 59 4.90 9.93 -2.06
N PHE A 60 5.30 8.67 -1.89
CA PHE A 60 6.68 8.23 -2.08
C PHE A 60 7.23 8.64 -3.46
N PHE A 61 6.46 8.44 -4.53
CA PHE A 61 6.90 8.84 -5.88
C PHE A 61 6.78 10.34 -6.15
N LYS A 62 5.82 11.04 -5.54
CA LYS A 62 5.70 12.50 -5.69
C LYS A 62 6.88 13.27 -5.10
N GLN A 63 7.52 12.75 -4.05
CA GLN A 63 8.67 13.37 -3.40
C GLN A 63 10.00 13.10 -4.13
N MET A 64 10.02 12.22 -5.12
CA MET A 64 11.20 11.91 -5.93
C MET A 64 11.37 12.82 -7.16
N ASN A 65 10.46 13.77 -7.36
CA ASN A 65 10.45 14.74 -8.47
C ASN A 65 10.60 16.16 -7.93
#